data_AF-A0A9P6LH97-F1
#
_entry.id   AF-A0A9P6LH97-F1
#
_cell.length_a   1.000
_cell.length_b   1.000
_cell.length_c   1.000
_cell.angle_alpha   90.00
_cell.angle_beta   90.00
_cell.angle_gamma   90.00
#
_symmetry.space_group_name_H-M   'P 1'
#
loop_
_entity.id
_entity.type
_entity.pdbx_description
1 polymer ?
#
loop_
_entity_poly.entity_id
_entity_poly.type
_entity_poly.pdbx_seq_one_letter_code
_entity_poly.pdbx_strand_id
1 'polypeptide(L)'
;MASKTNPPLLDHIVILLPHQVLASLPSWLSSEFTILTGGRHADGRTENKLVIFADGTYLELISFVEGISPEDRLSHKWGPKPDGTIIDWAYSLADESGFAAIQERVRSAQSLAAYDDPVPGGRIRPDGAELKWAVALPGPEGKVERGELPFWCFDRTPRELRVPNHVPENVKHPSGALGVHSVEVDVSSDEFKKAYGGIIGQPGEGEDGGRWAFDVPVRQFEDPRVIRVETVSGDRKSGQSIRLALYTAAGTSKRSISGDLGGGVSVKIDLVPVSGSS
;
A
#
# COMPACT_ATOMS: atom_id res chain seq x y z
N MET A 1 -22.84 2.65 -25.39
CA MET A 1 -21.42 2.99 -25.14
C MET A 1 -20.93 2.02 -24.09
N ALA A 2 -19.85 1.27 -24.32
CA ALA A 2 -19.26 0.47 -23.26
C ALA A 2 -18.88 1.41 -22.12
N SER A 3 -19.43 1.20 -20.92
CA SER A 3 -18.97 1.90 -19.71
C SER A 3 -17.46 1.70 -19.64
N LYS A 4 -16.67 2.77 -19.72
CA LYS A 4 -15.25 2.68 -19.38
C LYS A 4 -15.19 2.09 -17.97
N THR A 5 -14.59 0.92 -17.84
CA THR A 5 -14.37 0.29 -16.53
C THR A 5 -13.29 1.11 -15.82
N ASN A 6 -13.58 1.59 -14.62
CA ASN A 6 -12.61 2.25 -13.74
C ASN A 6 -12.43 1.36 -12.49
N PRO A 7 -11.72 0.22 -12.62
CA PRO A 7 -11.55 -0.72 -11.50
C PRO A 7 -10.58 -0.14 -10.46
N PRO A 8 -10.66 -0.60 -9.19
CA PRO A 8 -9.64 -0.29 -8.20
C PRO A 8 -8.26 -0.75 -8.65
N LEU A 9 -7.27 0.14 -8.58
CA LEU A 9 -5.87 -0.11 -8.93
C LEU A 9 -5.02 -0.06 -7.66
N LEU A 10 -4.24 -1.10 -7.34
CA LEU A 10 -3.32 -1.03 -6.20
C LEU A 10 -2.33 0.12 -6.43
N ASP A 11 -2.22 1.03 -5.46
CA ASP A 11 -1.40 2.24 -5.60
C ASP A 11 -0.03 2.03 -4.93
N HIS A 12 -0.02 1.79 -3.62
CA HIS A 12 1.21 1.57 -2.87
C HIS A 12 0.99 0.84 -1.56
N ILE A 13 2.08 0.31 -1.02
CA ILE A 13 2.17 -0.32 0.30
C ILE A 13 2.94 0.61 1.24
N VAL A 14 2.43 0.82 2.45
CA VAL A 14 3.03 1.72 3.44
C VAL A 14 3.81 0.93 4.48
N ILE A 15 5.12 1.19 4.56
CA ILE A 15 6.03 0.57 5.51
C ILE A 15 6.52 1.65 6.48
N LEU A 16 6.05 1.59 7.72
CA LEU A 16 6.45 2.53 8.75
C LEU A 16 7.80 2.12 9.32
N LEU A 17 8.79 3.01 9.24
CA LEU A 17 10.14 2.82 9.72
C LEU A 17 10.42 3.76 10.90
N PRO A 18 11.29 3.37 11.84
CA PRO A 18 11.87 4.33 12.78
C PRO A 18 12.56 5.46 12.01
N HIS A 19 12.50 6.69 12.53
CA HIS A 19 13.10 7.86 11.87
C HIS A 19 14.56 7.63 11.46
N GLN A 20 15.37 7.12 12.39
CA GLN A 20 16.80 6.84 12.20
C GLN A 20 17.06 5.87 11.03
N VAL A 21 16.16 4.91 10.84
CA VAL A 21 16.25 3.87 9.81
C VAL A 21 15.87 4.43 8.46
N LEU A 22 14.85 5.30 8.38
CA LEU A 22 14.58 6.00 7.13
C LEU A 22 15.74 6.93 6.76
N ALA A 23 16.34 7.63 7.73
CA ALA A 23 17.48 8.50 7.51
C ALA A 23 18.70 7.73 6.93
N SER A 24 18.97 6.53 7.45
CA SER A 24 20.03 5.65 6.98
C SER A 24 19.53 4.20 6.86
N LEU A 25 19.05 3.86 5.66
CA LEU A 25 18.48 2.54 5.40
C LEU A 25 19.53 1.43 5.54
N PRO A 26 19.18 0.30 6.17
CA PRO A 26 20.11 -0.81 6.35
C PRO A 26 20.50 -1.43 5.00
N SER A 27 21.70 -2.01 4.94
CA SER A 27 22.24 -2.59 3.71
C SER A 27 21.34 -3.66 3.13
N TRP A 28 20.75 -4.53 3.95
CA TRP A 28 19.85 -5.59 3.49
C TRP A 28 18.65 -5.08 2.68
N LEU A 29 18.22 -3.83 2.89
CA LEU A 29 17.12 -3.22 2.16
C LEU A 29 17.66 -2.35 1.00
N SER A 30 18.66 -1.51 1.28
CA SER A 30 19.23 -0.58 0.30
C SER A 30 20.05 -1.26 -0.81
N SER A 31 20.54 -2.48 -0.59
CA SER A 31 21.21 -3.26 -1.64
C SER A 31 20.24 -4.02 -2.53
N GLU A 32 18.97 -4.11 -2.16
CA GLU A 32 17.95 -4.90 -2.88
C GLU A 32 17.08 -4.03 -3.79
N PHE A 33 17.00 -2.73 -3.51
CA PHE A 33 16.11 -1.81 -4.21
C PHE A 33 16.84 -0.55 -4.64
N THR A 34 16.51 -0.07 -5.84
CA THR A 34 16.67 1.35 -6.17
C THR A 34 15.68 2.17 -5.35
N ILE A 35 16.20 3.15 -4.60
CA ILE A 35 15.44 3.94 -3.63
C ILE A 35 15.54 5.41 -4.01
N LEU A 36 14.37 6.02 -4.22
CA LEU A 36 14.25 7.42 -4.55
C LEU A 36 14.04 8.23 -3.28
N THR A 37 14.65 9.41 -3.23
CA THR A 37 14.29 10.39 -2.21
C THR A 37 12.87 10.86 -2.48
N GLY A 38 12.00 10.74 -1.48
CA GLY A 38 10.67 11.28 -1.54
C GLY A 38 10.64 12.70 -1.00
N GLY A 39 10.15 12.88 0.22
CA GLY A 39 10.13 14.17 0.90
C GLY A 39 9.13 14.24 2.04
N ARG A 40 8.97 15.43 2.61
CA ARG A 40 8.07 15.69 3.75
C ARG A 40 6.64 15.96 3.28
N HIS A 41 5.64 15.34 3.91
CA HIS A 41 4.24 15.59 3.63
C HIS A 41 3.82 17.01 4.04
N ALA A 42 2.77 17.56 3.41
CA ALA A 42 2.35 18.95 3.61
C ALA A 42 1.99 19.30 5.07
N ASP A 43 1.57 18.32 5.88
CA ASP A 43 1.31 18.51 7.31
C ASP A 43 2.58 18.61 8.17
N GLY A 44 3.75 18.34 7.58
CA GLY A 44 5.06 18.42 8.23
C GLY A 44 5.38 17.27 9.18
N ARG A 45 4.49 16.27 9.33
CA ARG A 45 4.60 15.24 10.38
C ARG A 45 5.34 13.98 9.96
N THR A 46 5.34 13.68 8.67
CA THR A 46 5.96 12.47 8.13
C THR A 46 6.77 12.78 6.88
N GLU A 47 7.75 11.93 6.60
CA GLU A 47 8.61 12.01 5.42
C GLU A 47 8.89 10.60 4.88
N ASN A 48 9.20 10.50 3.60
CA ASN A 48 9.33 9.20 2.96
C ASN A 48 10.50 9.07 1.97
N LYS A 49 10.80 7.82 1.65
CA LYS A 49 11.57 7.36 0.49
C LYS A 49 10.70 6.36 -0.29
N LEU A 50 10.96 6.23 -1.59
CA LEU A 50 10.10 5.45 -2.48
C LEU A 50 10.89 4.34 -3.17
N VAL A 51 10.30 3.15 -3.24
CA VAL A 51 10.72 2.05 -4.12
C VAL A 51 9.65 1.89 -5.19
N ILE A 52 9.90 2.37 -6.40
CA ILE A 52 8.89 2.43 -7.46
C ILE A 52 9.04 1.25 -8.40
N PHE A 53 7.96 0.54 -8.66
CA PHE A 53 7.97 -0.60 -9.56
C PHE A 53 7.48 -0.24 -10.95
N ALA A 54 7.84 -1.11 -11.90
CA ALA A 54 7.56 -0.90 -13.29
C ALA A 54 6.05 -1.07 -13.62
N ASP A 55 5.28 -1.76 -12.77
CA ASP A 55 3.82 -1.83 -12.86
C ASP A 55 3.08 -0.60 -12.29
N GLY A 56 3.83 0.41 -11.84
CA GLY A 56 3.30 1.68 -11.33
C GLY A 56 2.83 1.63 -9.87
N THR A 57 2.97 0.48 -9.21
CA THR A 57 2.89 0.37 -7.75
C THR A 57 4.20 0.81 -7.10
N TYR A 58 4.19 1.13 -5.81
CA TYR A 58 5.43 1.44 -5.07
C TYR A 58 5.36 1.05 -3.59
N LEU A 59 6.53 0.93 -2.95
CA LEU A 59 6.63 0.90 -1.49
C LEU A 59 6.91 2.32 -0.99
N GLU A 60 6.06 2.79 -0.09
CA GLU A 60 6.31 4.00 0.68
C GLU A 60 7.04 3.63 1.96
N LEU A 61 8.35 3.86 1.97
CA LEU A 61 9.15 3.79 3.18
C LEU A 61 8.95 5.10 3.92
N ILE A 62 8.12 5.11 4.97
CA ILE A 62 7.73 6.33 5.68
C ILE A 62 8.24 6.33 7.10
N SER A 63 8.54 7.51 7.65
CA SER A 63 8.75 7.70 9.07
C SER A 63 8.05 8.98 9.54
N PHE A 64 7.77 9.05 10.84
CA PHE A 64 7.53 10.33 11.47
C PHE A 64 8.83 11.14 11.51
N VAL A 65 8.72 12.46 11.40
CA VAL A 65 9.87 13.37 11.42
C VAL A 65 10.60 13.31 12.77
N GLU A 66 11.88 13.65 12.75
CA GLU A 66 12.69 13.74 13.96
C GLU A 66 12.06 14.70 14.98
N GLY A 67 12.04 14.29 16.25
CA GLY A 67 11.59 15.15 17.35
C GLY A 67 10.08 15.40 17.41
N ILE A 68 9.25 14.70 16.61
CA ILE A 68 7.79 14.77 16.78
C ILE A 68 7.41 14.41 18.23
N SER A 69 6.51 15.18 18.84
CA SER A 69 6.06 14.87 20.19
C SER A 69 5.22 13.58 20.19
N PRO A 70 5.18 12.80 21.29
CA PRO A 70 4.31 11.63 21.38
C PRO A 70 2.83 11.98 21.15
N GLU A 71 2.38 13.13 21.64
CA GLU A 71 1.01 13.62 21.43
C GLU A 71 0.73 13.93 19.96
N ASP A 72 1.62 14.66 19.29
CA ASP A 72 1.48 14.98 17.87
C ASP A 72 1.51 13.72 17.01
N ARG A 73 2.39 12.76 17.32
CA ARG A 73 2.44 11.45 16.67
C ARG A 73 1.09 10.75 16.82
N LEU A 74 0.59 10.61 18.05
CA LEU A 74 -0.67 9.92 18.33
C LEU A 74 -1.89 10.60 17.68
N SER A 75 -1.83 11.91 17.43
CA SER A 75 -2.88 12.63 16.69
C SER A 75 -2.89 12.34 15.17
N HIS A 76 -1.88 11.68 14.64
CA HIS A 76 -1.83 11.28 13.22
C HIS A 76 -2.49 9.91 13.03
N LYS A 77 -3.13 9.69 11.86
CA LYS A 77 -3.81 8.43 11.50
C LYS A 77 -2.99 7.15 11.69
N TRP A 78 -1.67 7.24 11.55
CA TRP A 78 -0.73 6.12 11.74
C TRP A 78 0.03 6.18 13.07
N GLY A 79 -0.27 7.15 13.93
CA GLY A 79 0.41 7.39 15.20
C GLY A 79 0.48 6.16 16.10
N PRO A 80 -0.64 5.44 16.30
CA PRO A 80 -0.69 4.22 17.13
C PRO A 80 0.01 3.01 16.48
N LYS A 81 0.40 3.07 15.21
CA LYS A 81 0.98 1.92 14.53
C LYS A 81 2.43 1.70 14.96
N PRO A 82 2.85 0.43 15.13
CA PRO A 82 4.22 0.12 15.49
C PRO A 82 5.15 0.38 14.30
N ASP A 83 6.32 0.94 14.60
CA ASP A 83 7.39 1.05 13.63
C ASP A 83 7.89 -0.34 13.22
N GLY A 84 8.54 -0.43 12.06
CA GLY A 84 9.08 -1.67 11.49
C GLY A 84 8.00 -2.66 11.05
N THR A 85 6.85 -2.17 10.59
CA THR A 85 5.77 -3.00 10.05
C THR A 85 5.17 -2.43 8.77
N ILE A 86 4.54 -3.29 7.97
CA ILE A 86 3.60 -2.86 6.94
C ILE A 86 2.32 -2.44 7.66
N ILE A 87 1.94 -1.18 7.54
CA ILE A 87 0.90 -0.57 8.38
C ILE A 87 -0.39 -0.25 7.62
N ASP A 88 -0.30 -0.11 6.30
CA ASP A 88 -1.41 0.31 5.45
C ASP A 88 -1.10 0.05 3.97
N TRP A 89 -2.09 0.22 3.11
CA TRP A 89 -1.91 0.29 1.67
C TRP A 89 -3.04 1.07 1.02
N ALA A 90 -2.81 1.52 -0.20
CA ALA A 90 -3.76 2.34 -0.93
C ALA A 90 -4.26 1.66 -2.21
N TYR A 91 -5.53 1.87 -2.51
CA TYR A 91 -6.05 1.81 -3.86
C TYR A 91 -6.09 3.20 -4.51
N SER A 92 -6.17 3.20 -5.83
CA SER A 92 -6.43 4.36 -6.67
C SER A 92 -7.44 3.99 -7.74
N LEU A 93 -7.79 4.97 -8.56
CA LEU A 93 -8.61 4.84 -9.75
C LEU A 93 -7.92 5.59 -10.89
N ALA A 94 -8.23 5.27 -12.14
CA ALA A 94 -7.69 6.01 -13.28
C ALA A 94 -8.11 7.49 -13.26
N ASP A 95 -9.30 7.75 -12.73
CA ASP A 95 -9.79 9.07 -12.33
C ASP A 95 -10.75 8.92 -11.14
N GLU A 96 -11.09 10.02 -10.44
CA GLU A 96 -11.95 10.00 -9.24
C GLU A 96 -13.41 9.55 -9.52
N SER A 97 -13.81 9.37 -10.78
CA SER A 97 -15.17 8.93 -11.11
C SER A 97 -15.43 7.50 -10.63
N GLY A 98 -16.65 7.26 -10.14
CA GLY A 98 -17.03 5.94 -9.63
C GLY A 98 -16.65 5.68 -8.16
N PHE A 99 -15.87 6.55 -7.51
CA PHE A 99 -15.58 6.40 -6.09
C PHE A 99 -16.84 6.44 -5.21
N ALA A 100 -17.79 7.32 -5.52
CA ALA A 100 -19.09 7.36 -4.82
C ALA A 100 -19.87 6.04 -4.93
N ALA A 101 -19.78 5.35 -6.06
CA ALA A 101 -20.40 4.03 -6.22
C ALA A 101 -19.66 2.96 -5.39
N ILE A 102 -18.33 3.08 -5.23
CA ILE A 102 -17.56 2.22 -4.31
C ILE A 102 -17.98 2.48 -2.86
N GLN A 103 -18.06 3.74 -2.42
CA GLN A 103 -18.52 4.12 -1.08
C GLN A 103 -19.88 3.47 -0.78
N GLU A 104 -20.81 3.55 -1.73
CA GLU A 104 -22.15 2.98 -1.57
C GLU A 104 -22.15 1.44 -1.52
N ARG A 105 -21.38 0.78 -2.39
CA ARG A 105 -21.27 -0.69 -2.34
C ARG A 105 -20.68 -1.18 -1.02
N VAL A 106 -19.65 -0.51 -0.51
CA VAL A 106 -19.04 -0.85 0.79
C VAL A 106 -20.04 -0.69 1.92
N ARG A 107 -20.79 0.42 1.94
CA ARG A 107 -21.85 0.69 2.94
C ARG A 107 -23.00 -0.31 2.86
N SER A 108 -23.37 -0.72 1.64
CA SER A 108 -24.45 -1.69 1.42
C SER A 108 -24.06 -3.13 1.76
N ALA A 109 -22.78 -3.48 1.65
CA ALA A 109 -22.29 -4.85 1.85
C ALA A 109 -22.17 -5.25 3.33
N GLN A 110 -21.99 -4.28 4.24
CA GLN A 110 -21.66 -4.53 5.64
C GLN A 110 -21.94 -3.31 6.53
N SER A 111 -21.82 -3.48 7.84
CA SER A 111 -22.29 -2.50 8.84
C SER A 111 -21.20 -1.79 9.67
N LEU A 112 -19.94 -2.18 9.54
CA LEU A 112 -18.81 -1.67 10.31
C LEU A 112 -18.10 -0.47 9.67
N ALA A 113 -17.95 -0.48 8.35
CA ALA A 113 -17.09 0.44 7.63
C ALA A 113 -17.84 1.33 6.63
N ALA A 114 -17.32 2.52 6.41
CA ALA A 114 -17.64 3.41 5.30
C ALA A 114 -16.35 4.10 4.86
N TYR A 115 -16.39 4.80 3.74
CA TYR A 115 -15.29 5.66 3.31
C TYR A 115 -15.72 7.11 3.37
N ASP A 116 -14.88 7.95 3.94
CA ASP A 116 -15.07 9.40 3.95
C ASP A 116 -14.90 9.98 2.54
N ASP A 117 -15.32 11.24 2.35
CA ASP A 117 -15.08 11.95 1.10
C ASP A 117 -13.58 12.28 0.91
N PRO A 118 -13.07 12.32 -0.33
CA PRO A 118 -11.65 12.56 -0.57
C PRO A 118 -11.19 13.95 -0.08
N VAL A 119 -10.22 13.97 0.83
CA VAL A 119 -9.61 15.19 1.38
C VAL A 119 -8.33 15.53 0.61
N PRO A 120 -8.15 16.77 0.12
CA PRO A 120 -6.94 17.17 -0.58
C PRO A 120 -5.66 16.99 0.27
N GLY A 121 -4.60 16.52 -0.37
CA GLY A 121 -3.25 16.40 0.18
C GLY A 121 -2.20 16.75 -0.88
N GLY A 122 -0.94 16.76 -0.47
CA GLY A 122 0.14 17.11 -1.37
C GLY A 122 1.53 17.10 -0.75
N ARG A 123 2.52 17.32 -1.61
CA ARG A 123 3.91 17.59 -1.24
C ARG A 123 4.59 18.43 -2.33
N ILE A 124 5.56 19.24 -1.94
CA ILE A 124 6.46 19.94 -2.85
C ILE A 124 7.74 19.10 -3.03
N ARG A 125 8.10 18.82 -4.28
CA ARG A 125 9.36 18.16 -4.63
C ARG A 125 10.56 19.09 -4.42
N PRO A 126 11.79 18.54 -4.29
CA PRO A 126 13.00 19.37 -4.18
C PRO A 126 13.23 20.35 -5.34
N ASP A 127 12.68 20.04 -6.53
CA ASP A 127 12.72 20.91 -7.72
C ASP A 127 11.61 21.98 -7.78
N GLY A 128 10.77 22.05 -6.74
CA GLY A 128 9.68 23.02 -6.63
C GLY A 128 8.37 22.59 -7.29
N ALA A 129 8.31 21.43 -7.94
CA ALA A 129 7.06 20.91 -8.50
C ALA A 129 6.09 20.52 -7.38
N GLU A 130 4.84 21.00 -7.48
CA GLU A 130 3.77 20.71 -6.52
C GLU A 130 3.02 19.44 -6.94
N LEU A 131 3.02 18.44 -6.06
CA LEU A 131 2.25 17.21 -6.19
C LEU A 131 0.94 17.35 -5.41
N LYS A 132 -0.19 17.13 -6.08
CA LYS A 132 -1.52 17.14 -5.46
C LYS A 132 -2.20 15.81 -5.62
N TRP A 133 -2.83 15.37 -4.54
CA TRP A 133 -3.68 14.19 -4.52
C TRP A 133 -4.88 14.45 -3.59
N ALA A 134 -5.79 13.49 -3.50
CA ALA A 134 -6.79 13.43 -2.45
C ALA A 134 -6.81 12.05 -1.80
N VAL A 135 -7.08 12.02 -0.50
CA VAL A 135 -7.15 10.79 0.29
C VAL A 135 -8.56 10.59 0.84
N ALA A 136 -9.12 9.42 0.64
CA ALA A 136 -10.30 8.97 1.37
C ALA A 136 -9.93 7.82 2.30
N LEU A 137 -10.28 7.95 3.58
CA LEU A 137 -9.94 6.97 4.60
C LEU A 137 -11.14 6.07 4.90
N PRO A 138 -10.91 4.79 5.26
CA PRO A 138 -11.96 3.99 5.83
C PRO A 138 -12.28 4.48 7.25
N GLY A 139 -13.54 4.44 7.62
CA GLY A 139 -14.05 4.87 8.92
C GLY A 139 -15.33 4.13 9.30
N PRO A 140 -15.98 4.51 10.41
CA PRO A 140 -15.58 5.60 11.29
C PRO A 140 -14.32 5.24 12.09
N GLU A 141 -13.56 6.27 12.48
CA GLU A 141 -12.40 6.14 13.36
C GLU A 141 -12.79 5.44 14.67
N GLY A 142 -11.90 4.57 15.17
CA GLY A 142 -12.15 3.75 16.36
C GLY A 142 -13.02 2.50 16.14
N LYS A 143 -13.65 2.34 14.97
CA LYS A 143 -14.27 1.06 14.56
C LYS A 143 -13.47 0.32 13.49
N VAL A 144 -12.81 1.07 12.61
CA VAL A 144 -11.96 0.51 11.57
C VAL A 144 -10.51 0.89 11.87
N GLU A 145 -9.71 -0.10 12.23
CA GLU A 145 -8.27 0.12 12.43
C GLU A 145 -7.60 0.33 11.06
N ARG A 146 -6.65 1.28 11.00
CA ARG A 146 -5.84 1.45 9.78
C ARG A 146 -5.12 0.14 9.44
N GLY A 147 -5.06 -0.22 8.17
CA GLY A 147 -4.51 -1.51 7.73
C GLY A 147 -5.47 -2.71 7.84
N GLU A 148 -6.74 -2.54 8.24
CA GLU A 148 -7.77 -3.58 8.01
C GLU A 148 -8.47 -3.40 6.66
N LEU A 149 -8.58 -2.15 6.22
CA LEU A 149 -9.07 -1.73 4.90
C LEU A 149 -8.07 -0.78 4.26
N PRO A 150 -7.95 -0.80 2.92
CA PRO A 150 -7.12 0.17 2.22
C PRO A 150 -7.66 1.58 2.41
N PHE A 151 -6.80 2.59 2.29
CA PHE A 151 -7.27 3.93 1.95
C PHE A 151 -7.26 4.15 0.44
N TRP A 152 -7.80 5.27 -0.01
CA TRP A 152 -7.78 5.67 -1.40
C TRP A 152 -6.87 6.86 -1.61
N CYS A 153 -6.06 6.83 -2.67
CA CYS A 153 -5.18 7.92 -3.07
C CYS A 153 -5.47 8.28 -4.53
N PHE A 154 -6.02 9.47 -4.76
CA PHE A 154 -6.39 9.95 -6.09
C PHE A 154 -5.42 11.02 -6.56
N ASP A 155 -4.78 10.80 -7.71
CA ASP A 155 -3.90 11.79 -8.31
C ASP A 155 -4.69 12.98 -8.88
N ARG A 156 -4.36 14.21 -8.45
CA ARG A 156 -4.92 15.47 -8.98
C ARG A 156 -3.92 16.27 -9.81
N THR A 157 -2.70 15.76 -9.90
CA THR A 157 -1.64 16.17 -10.80
C THR A 157 -1.21 14.94 -11.60
N PRO A 158 -0.53 15.07 -12.76
CA PRO A 158 -0.08 13.90 -13.52
C PRO A 158 0.67 12.91 -12.61
N ARG A 159 0.18 11.67 -12.56
CA ARG A 159 0.69 10.62 -11.65
C ARG A 159 2.21 10.47 -11.74
N GLU A 160 2.77 10.59 -12.93
CA GLU A 160 4.21 10.48 -13.19
C GLU A 160 5.08 11.46 -12.38
N LEU A 161 4.51 12.57 -11.90
CA LEU A 161 5.20 13.49 -11.02
C LEU A 161 5.40 12.91 -9.62
N ARG A 162 4.42 12.13 -9.13
CA ARG A 162 4.45 11.42 -7.83
C ARG A 162 5.13 10.06 -7.96
N VAL A 163 4.88 9.35 -9.05
CA VAL A 163 5.37 8.00 -9.34
C VAL A 163 6.08 8.01 -10.70
N PRO A 164 7.35 8.43 -10.78
CA PRO A 164 8.12 8.51 -12.03
C PRO A 164 8.57 7.14 -12.55
N ASN A 165 7.63 6.22 -12.79
CA ASN A 165 7.87 4.87 -13.31
C ASN A 165 8.20 4.84 -14.82
N HIS A 166 7.99 5.95 -15.53
CA HIS A 166 8.41 6.14 -16.92
C HIS A 166 9.94 6.25 -17.08
N VAL A 167 10.67 6.55 -16.00
CA VAL A 167 12.14 6.62 -16.00
C VAL A 167 12.68 5.20 -15.74
N PRO A 168 13.34 4.55 -16.72
CA PRO A 168 13.75 3.14 -16.61
C PRO A 168 14.66 2.84 -15.41
N GLU A 169 15.49 3.79 -15.00
CA GLU A 169 16.44 3.64 -13.88
C GLU A 169 15.72 3.58 -12.53
N ASN A 170 14.57 4.26 -12.41
CA ASN A 170 13.80 4.32 -11.16
C ASN A 170 13.13 2.99 -10.80
N VAL A 171 12.90 2.12 -11.80
CA VAL A 171 12.13 0.88 -11.67
C VAL A 171 12.97 -0.39 -11.82
N LYS A 172 14.29 -0.25 -11.94
CA LYS A 172 15.24 -1.37 -11.97
C LYS A 172 15.77 -1.59 -10.57
N HIS A 173 15.48 -2.75 -9.97
CA HIS A 173 15.95 -3.09 -8.63
C HIS A 173 16.98 -4.24 -8.68
N PRO A 174 18.05 -4.21 -7.86
CA PRO A 174 18.99 -5.32 -7.74
C PRO A 174 18.33 -6.67 -7.37
N SER A 175 17.25 -6.63 -6.59
CA SER A 175 16.43 -7.80 -6.25
C SER A 175 15.70 -8.43 -7.45
N GLY A 176 15.61 -7.71 -8.56
CA GLY A 176 14.80 -8.08 -9.72
C GLY A 176 13.30 -7.88 -9.51
N ALA A 177 12.88 -7.15 -8.46
CA ALA A 177 11.48 -6.87 -8.21
C ALA A 177 10.81 -6.10 -9.36
N LEU A 178 9.59 -6.48 -9.73
CA LEU A 178 8.86 -5.94 -10.88
C LEU A 178 7.56 -5.22 -10.51
N GLY A 179 7.02 -5.50 -9.31
CA GLY A 179 5.71 -5.02 -8.87
C GLY A 179 5.11 -5.90 -7.79
N VAL A 180 3.96 -5.52 -7.25
CA VAL A 180 3.30 -6.28 -6.18
C VAL A 180 2.70 -7.58 -6.72
N HIS A 181 3.00 -8.69 -6.05
CA HIS A 181 2.41 -10.01 -6.31
C HIS A 181 1.15 -10.23 -5.49
N SER A 182 1.25 -10.07 -4.17
CA SER A 182 0.12 -10.29 -3.28
C SER A 182 0.22 -9.48 -2.02
N VAL A 183 -0.94 -9.15 -1.47
CA VAL A 183 -1.11 -8.55 -0.14
C VAL A 183 -1.96 -9.50 0.68
N GLU A 184 -1.48 -9.90 1.84
CA GLU A 184 -2.27 -10.66 2.81
C GLU A 184 -2.59 -9.76 3.99
N VAL A 185 -3.83 -9.76 4.44
CA VAL A 185 -4.35 -8.86 5.46
C VAL A 185 -5.10 -9.66 6.51
N ASP A 186 -4.72 -9.49 7.76
CA ASP A 186 -5.45 -10.01 8.90
C ASP A 186 -6.46 -8.96 9.37
N VAL A 187 -7.73 -9.35 9.47
CA VAL A 187 -8.83 -8.47 9.89
C VAL A 187 -9.52 -9.02 11.14
N SER A 188 -10.10 -8.14 11.93
CA SER A 188 -10.77 -8.51 13.18
C SER A 188 -12.19 -9.08 13.00
N SER A 189 -12.75 -9.00 11.79
CA SER A 189 -14.14 -9.39 11.52
C SER A 189 -14.38 -9.79 10.06
N ASP A 190 -15.26 -10.77 9.84
CA ASP A 190 -15.74 -11.15 8.50
C ASP A 190 -16.53 -10.03 7.79
N GLU A 191 -17.01 -9.03 8.52
CA GLU A 191 -17.59 -7.83 7.92
C GLU A 191 -16.58 -7.11 7.02
N PHE A 192 -15.28 -7.18 7.32
CA PHE A 192 -14.26 -6.62 6.44
C PHE A 192 -14.15 -7.37 5.11
N LYS A 193 -14.27 -8.71 5.10
CA LYS A 193 -14.33 -9.47 3.84
C LYS A 193 -15.49 -9.00 2.94
N LYS A 194 -16.65 -8.72 3.53
CA LYS A 194 -17.79 -8.12 2.81
C LYS A 194 -17.46 -6.71 2.30
N ALA A 195 -16.76 -5.90 3.08
CA ALA A 195 -16.28 -4.58 2.63
C ALA A 195 -15.33 -4.70 1.42
N TYR A 196 -14.39 -5.66 1.40
CA TYR A 196 -13.57 -5.95 0.21
C TYR A 196 -14.44 -6.33 -0.99
N GLY A 197 -15.48 -7.14 -0.78
CA GLY A 197 -16.45 -7.42 -1.83
C GLY A 197 -17.12 -6.17 -2.40
N GLY A 198 -17.44 -5.20 -1.55
CA GLY A 198 -17.94 -3.88 -1.97
C GLY A 198 -16.91 -3.03 -2.73
N ILE A 199 -15.65 -3.01 -2.26
CA ILE A 199 -14.52 -2.31 -2.89
C ILE A 199 -14.31 -2.82 -4.32
N ILE A 200 -14.11 -4.14 -4.46
CA ILE A 200 -13.81 -4.78 -5.74
C ILE A 200 -15.07 -4.89 -6.62
N GLY A 201 -16.25 -4.91 -6.01
CA GLY A 201 -17.53 -5.02 -6.71
C GLY A 201 -17.98 -6.46 -6.98
N GLN A 202 -17.34 -7.45 -6.36
CA GLN A 202 -17.70 -8.86 -6.46
C GLN A 202 -17.37 -9.62 -5.16
N PRO A 203 -18.08 -10.72 -4.85
CA PRO A 203 -17.74 -11.58 -3.71
C PRO A 203 -16.32 -12.14 -3.80
N GLY A 204 -15.71 -12.43 -2.66
CA GLY A 204 -14.41 -13.08 -2.63
C GLY A 204 -14.48 -14.54 -3.02
N GLU A 205 -13.39 -15.03 -3.62
CA GLU A 205 -13.19 -16.43 -3.95
C GLU A 205 -12.60 -17.21 -2.76
N GLY A 206 -12.62 -18.55 -2.87
CA GLY A 206 -12.09 -19.46 -1.85
C GLY A 206 -13.14 -19.95 -0.86
N GLU A 207 -12.79 -20.95 -0.05
CA GLU A 207 -13.70 -21.56 0.93
C GLU A 207 -14.20 -20.55 1.99
N ASP A 208 -13.39 -19.53 2.28
CA ASP A 208 -13.67 -18.51 3.28
C ASP A 208 -14.06 -17.15 2.68
N GLY A 209 -14.23 -17.07 1.36
CA GLY A 209 -14.59 -15.85 0.62
C GLY A 209 -13.61 -14.69 0.81
N GLY A 210 -12.34 -14.98 1.10
CA GLY A 210 -11.33 -13.99 1.49
C GLY A 210 -10.33 -13.61 0.40
N ARG A 211 -10.57 -13.95 -0.87
CA ARG A 211 -9.59 -13.72 -1.95
C ARG A 211 -10.17 -12.91 -3.10
N TRP A 212 -9.45 -11.88 -3.54
CA TRP A 212 -9.79 -11.10 -4.73
C TRP A 212 -8.57 -10.87 -5.61
N ALA A 213 -8.81 -10.78 -6.92
CA ALA A 213 -7.82 -10.21 -7.82
C ALA A 213 -7.80 -8.67 -7.70
N PHE A 214 -6.64 -8.07 -7.90
CA PHE A 214 -6.52 -6.62 -8.04
C PHE A 214 -5.74 -6.28 -9.32
N ASP A 215 -6.01 -5.10 -9.85
CA ASP A 215 -5.28 -4.55 -11.00
C ASP A 215 -4.27 -3.49 -10.55
N VAL A 216 -3.38 -3.09 -11.45
CA VAL A 216 -2.26 -2.17 -11.20
C VAL A 216 -2.22 -1.09 -12.28
N PRO A 217 -1.58 0.07 -12.02
CA PRO A 217 -1.55 1.18 -12.98
C PRO A 217 -0.99 0.82 -14.36
N VAL A 218 0.01 -0.07 -14.42
CA VAL A 218 0.62 -0.53 -15.67
C VAL A 218 0.77 -2.05 -15.66
N ARG A 219 -0.14 -2.75 -16.34
CA ARG A 219 -0.08 -4.22 -16.47
C ARG A 219 1.10 -4.63 -17.37
N GLN A 220 2.04 -5.39 -16.82
CA GLN A 220 3.25 -5.83 -17.55
C GLN A 220 3.20 -7.28 -18.04
N PHE A 221 2.45 -8.13 -17.32
CA PHE A 221 2.33 -9.56 -17.55
C PHE A 221 1.03 -10.07 -16.93
N GLU A 222 0.56 -11.24 -17.39
CA GLU A 222 -0.78 -11.76 -17.08
C GLU A 222 -0.90 -12.46 -15.73
N ASP A 223 0.21 -12.75 -15.04
CA ASP A 223 0.17 -13.47 -13.76
C ASP A 223 -0.79 -12.83 -12.73
N PRO A 224 -1.58 -13.66 -12.03
CA PRO A 224 -2.65 -13.20 -11.16
C PRO A 224 -2.10 -12.52 -9.91
N ARG A 225 -2.56 -11.30 -9.66
CA ARG A 225 -2.31 -10.55 -8.43
C ARG A 225 -3.45 -10.75 -7.46
N VAL A 226 -3.15 -11.00 -6.19
CA VAL A 226 -4.18 -11.37 -5.22
C VAL A 226 -4.07 -10.60 -3.92
N ILE A 227 -5.19 -10.08 -3.45
CA ILE A 227 -5.35 -9.69 -2.05
C ILE A 227 -6.06 -10.84 -1.32
N ARG A 228 -5.50 -11.26 -0.19
CA ARG A 228 -6.05 -12.28 0.69
C ARG A 228 -6.37 -11.63 2.03
N VAL A 229 -7.57 -11.87 2.52
CA VAL A 229 -8.08 -11.26 3.75
C VAL A 229 -8.51 -12.40 4.66
N GLU A 230 -7.84 -12.55 5.79
CA GLU A 230 -8.11 -13.61 6.76
C GLU A 230 -8.66 -12.98 8.04
N THR A 231 -9.78 -13.52 8.54
CA THR A 231 -10.35 -13.08 9.81
C THR A 231 -9.62 -13.79 10.94
N VAL A 232 -8.98 -13.03 11.82
CA VAL A 232 -8.22 -13.58 12.96
C VAL A 232 -8.93 -13.27 14.28
N SER A 233 -9.22 -14.30 15.06
CA SER A 233 -9.83 -14.18 16.39
C SER A 233 -8.76 -14.22 17.49
N GLY A 234 -8.70 -13.21 18.37
CA GLY A 234 -8.03 -13.21 19.70
C GLY A 234 -6.51 -13.50 19.75
N ASP A 235 -5.75 -12.68 20.49
CA ASP A 235 -4.31 -12.78 20.85
C ASP A 235 -3.25 -13.06 19.75
N ARG A 236 -3.62 -13.32 18.49
CA ARG A 236 -2.70 -13.31 17.32
C ARG A 236 -2.17 -11.91 16.96
N LYS A 237 -2.24 -10.94 17.88
CA LYS A 237 -1.70 -9.58 17.71
C LYS A 237 -0.17 -9.51 17.69
N SER A 238 0.55 -10.62 17.83
CA SER A 238 2.01 -10.65 17.92
C SER A 238 2.75 -10.77 16.57
N GLY A 239 2.07 -10.56 15.44
CA GLY A 239 2.68 -10.57 14.10
C GLY A 239 2.31 -9.35 13.25
N GLN A 240 2.98 -9.17 12.11
CA GLN A 240 2.57 -8.20 11.10
C GLN A 240 1.22 -8.60 10.50
N SER A 241 0.20 -7.77 10.72
CA SER A 241 -1.16 -7.97 10.18
C SER A 241 -1.23 -7.86 8.67
N ILE A 242 -0.19 -7.29 8.03
CA ILE A 242 -0.10 -7.20 6.57
C ILE A 242 1.19 -7.87 6.12
N ARG A 243 1.10 -8.73 5.11
CA ARG A 243 2.25 -9.41 4.49
C ARG A 243 2.26 -9.13 2.99
N LEU A 244 3.47 -9.04 2.43
CA LEU A 244 3.70 -8.61 1.05
C LEU A 244 4.58 -9.61 0.31
N ALA A 245 4.16 -9.93 -0.91
CA ALA A 245 5.03 -10.52 -1.91
C ALA A 245 5.17 -9.60 -3.14
N LEU A 246 6.34 -9.61 -3.76
CA LEU A 246 6.66 -8.92 -5.00
C LEU A 246 6.97 -9.93 -6.10
N TYR A 247 6.64 -9.57 -7.34
CA TYR A 247 7.07 -10.32 -8.50
C TYR A 247 8.56 -10.10 -8.78
N THR A 248 9.23 -11.13 -9.27
CA THR A 248 10.55 -11.07 -9.90
C THR A 248 10.52 -11.68 -11.30
N ALA A 249 11.58 -11.49 -12.09
CA ALA A 249 11.65 -12.06 -13.43
C ALA A 249 11.49 -13.60 -13.43
N ALA A 250 10.89 -14.13 -14.51
CA ALA A 250 10.77 -15.56 -14.72
C ALA A 250 12.14 -16.25 -14.66
N GLY A 251 12.18 -17.46 -14.09
CA GLY A 251 13.42 -18.22 -13.91
C GLY A 251 14.26 -17.83 -12.69
N THR A 252 13.89 -16.78 -11.95
CA THR A 252 14.50 -16.48 -10.65
C THR A 252 13.98 -17.44 -9.55
N SER A 253 14.77 -17.63 -8.49
CA SER A 253 14.36 -18.46 -7.36
C SER A 253 13.45 -17.68 -6.40
N LYS A 254 12.41 -18.35 -5.88
CA LYS A 254 11.64 -17.84 -4.74
C LYS A 254 12.58 -17.63 -3.56
N ARG A 255 12.50 -16.46 -2.93
CA ARG A 255 13.26 -16.13 -1.72
C ARG A 255 12.54 -15.05 -0.94
N SER A 256 13.08 -14.70 0.23
CA SER A 256 12.59 -13.58 1.02
C SER A 256 13.71 -12.58 1.24
N ILE A 257 13.34 -11.30 1.29
CA ILE A 257 14.16 -10.23 1.83
C ILE A 257 13.63 -9.92 3.23
N SER A 258 14.50 -9.93 4.23
CA SER A 258 14.14 -9.53 5.59
C SER A 258 15.38 -9.10 6.35
N GLY A 259 15.20 -8.22 7.31
CA GLY A 259 16.25 -7.89 8.27
C GLY A 259 15.73 -7.01 9.39
N ASP A 260 16.58 -6.78 10.37
CA ASP A 260 16.30 -5.89 11.49
C ASP A 260 16.22 -4.43 11.00
N LEU A 261 15.21 -3.73 11.48
CA LEU A 261 15.00 -2.29 11.32
C LEU A 261 15.33 -1.55 12.62
N GLY A 262 16.05 -2.19 13.54
CA GLY A 262 16.40 -1.67 14.85
C GLY A 262 15.28 -1.86 15.87
N GLY A 263 15.63 -1.97 17.15
CA GLY A 263 14.63 -2.12 18.23
C GLY A 263 13.85 -3.44 18.22
N GLY A 264 14.35 -4.46 17.50
CA GLY A 264 13.74 -5.79 17.45
C GLY A 264 12.57 -5.94 16.48
N VAL A 265 12.33 -4.95 15.62
CA VAL A 265 11.31 -5.00 14.57
C VAL A 265 11.92 -5.35 13.22
N SER A 266 11.22 -6.14 12.42
CA SER A 266 11.67 -6.57 11.10
C SER A 266 10.51 -6.60 10.12
N VAL A 267 10.80 -6.33 8.86
CA VAL A 267 9.86 -6.50 7.75
C VAL A 267 10.36 -7.62 6.85
N LYS A 268 9.45 -8.49 6.43
CA LYS A 268 9.72 -9.55 5.46
C LYS A 268 8.95 -9.26 4.17
N ILE A 269 9.64 -9.36 3.05
CA ILE A 269 9.09 -9.24 1.70
C ILE A 269 9.44 -10.50 0.94
N ASP A 270 8.43 -11.24 0.49
CA ASP A 270 8.63 -12.43 -0.33
C ASP A 270 8.82 -12.04 -1.80
N LEU A 271 9.74 -12.71 -2.50
CA LEU A 271 9.99 -12.55 -3.92
C LEU A 271 9.53 -13.81 -4.66
N VAL A 272 8.64 -13.61 -5.63
CA VAL A 272 7.98 -14.69 -6.38
C VAL A 272 8.22 -14.47 -7.87
N PRO A 273 8.83 -15.43 -8.58
CA PRO A 273 9.03 -15.28 -10.02
C PRO A 273 7.69 -15.26 -10.74
N VAL A 274 7.60 -14.42 -11.78
CA VAL A 274 6.57 -14.53 -12.82
C VAL A 274 6.58 -15.96 -13.35
N SER A 275 5.39 -16.52 -13.56
CA SER A 275 5.23 -17.84 -14.17
C SER A 275 5.91 -17.80 -15.55
N GLY A 276 6.88 -18.69 -15.78
CA GLY A 276 7.46 -18.79 -17.11
C GLY A 276 6.37 -19.14 -18.12
N SER A 277 6.41 -18.54 -19.31
CA SER A 277 5.67 -19.07 -20.46
C SER A 277 6.17 -20.51 -20.67
N SER A 278 5.34 -21.48 -20.34
CA SER A 278 5.56 -22.89 -20.68
C SER A 278 5.57 -23.07 -22.19
#